data_AF-A0A2A5M9N7-F1
#
_entry.id   AF-A0A2A5M9N7-F1
#
_cell.length_a   1.000
_cell.length_b   1.000
_cell.length_c   1.000
_cell.angle_alpha   90.00
_cell.angle_beta   90.00
_cell.angle_gamma   90.00
#
_symmetry.space_group_name_H-M   'P 1'
#
loop_
_entity.id
_entity.type
_entity.pdbx_description
1 polymer ?
#
loop_
_entity_poly.entity_id
_entity_poly.type
_entity_poly.pdbx_seq_one_letter_code
_entity_poly.pdbx_strand_id
1 'polypeptide(L)'
;TQTSWWQIYEHSSPFRETNYQPEFFIDFPLYLKNYEFFNNLRVGILHESNGKGDENLQSRSWNRIYVSTAILYNKFLFVPRLWYRIPESKKDDDNPAILHYMGNFDVNLAHLGDDYFINLMLRNNLKFRNNKGAIQVDLGYDIFNNGIYWYLQYFNGYGESLIDYNKHLQRLSTGFLISY
;
A
#
# COMPACT_ATOMS: atom_id res chain seq x y z
N THR A 1 8.74 3.93 3.28
CA THR A 1 8.53 3.65 1.84
C THR A 1 8.38 4.95 1.07
N GLN A 2 8.71 4.97 -0.22
CA GLN A 2 8.44 6.08 -1.13
C GLN A 2 7.93 5.55 -2.47
N THR A 3 6.89 6.17 -3.03
CA THR A 3 6.34 5.83 -4.35
C THR A 3 6.25 7.09 -5.19
N SER A 4 6.70 7.05 -6.44
CA SER A 4 6.74 8.23 -7.32
C SER A 4 6.08 7.94 -8.67
N TRP A 5 5.32 8.90 -9.19
CA TRP A 5 4.68 8.88 -10.50
C TRP A 5 5.34 9.94 -11.39
N TRP A 6 6.13 9.47 -12.36
CA TRP A 6 6.94 10.32 -13.22
C TRP A 6 6.36 10.40 -14.64
N GLN A 7 6.15 11.62 -15.15
CA GLN A 7 5.61 11.86 -16.49
C GLN A 7 6.75 11.93 -17.52
N ILE A 8 7.42 10.80 -17.78
CA ILE A 8 8.60 10.75 -18.66
C ILE A 8 8.35 11.28 -20.08
N TYR A 9 7.11 11.19 -20.57
CA TYR A 9 6.72 11.59 -21.92
C TYR A 9 6.19 13.03 -22.03
N GLU A 10 6.09 13.75 -20.91
CA GLU A 10 5.64 15.16 -20.87
C GLU A 10 6.81 16.13 -21.01
N HIS A 11 6.52 17.39 -21.39
CA HIS A 11 7.55 18.42 -21.51
C HIS A 11 8.29 18.63 -20.18
N SER A 12 9.63 18.58 -20.22
CA SER A 12 10.53 18.61 -19.06
C SER A 12 10.38 17.45 -18.07
N SER A 13 9.65 16.38 -18.45
CA SER A 13 9.47 15.16 -17.68
C SER A 13 9.25 15.38 -16.17
N PRO A 14 8.19 16.08 -15.74
CA PRO A 14 7.99 16.39 -14.32
C PRO A 14 7.50 15.16 -13.54
N PHE A 15 7.82 15.13 -12.24
CA PHE A 15 7.10 14.25 -11.31
C PHE A 15 5.70 14.79 -11.10
N ARG A 16 4.69 13.94 -11.35
CA ARG A 16 3.29 14.28 -11.09
C ARG A 16 2.97 14.20 -9.61
N GLU A 17 3.52 13.18 -8.94
CA GLU A 17 3.25 12.89 -7.54
C GLU A 17 4.39 12.06 -6.94
N THR A 18 4.68 12.30 -5.68
CA THR A 18 5.52 11.44 -4.84
C THR A 18 4.81 11.27 -3.52
N ASN A 19 4.74 10.06 -2.96
CA ASN A 19 4.23 9.81 -1.62
C ASN A 19 5.35 9.27 -0.75
N TYR A 20 5.53 9.91 0.41
CA TYR A 20 6.49 9.55 1.43
C TYR A 20 5.74 8.90 2.58
N GLN A 21 6.14 7.68 2.94
CA GLN A 21 5.50 6.85 3.95
C GLN A 21 6.51 6.40 5.01
N PRO A 22 7.01 7.30 5.88
CA PRO A 22 7.85 6.89 7.01
C PRO A 22 7.00 6.21 8.10
N GLU A 23 7.55 5.15 8.69
CA GLU A 23 6.92 4.40 9.77
C GLU A 23 7.87 4.19 10.95
N PHE A 24 7.30 4.18 12.15
CA PHE A 24 7.94 3.65 13.35
C PHE A 24 7.08 2.52 13.88
N PHE A 25 7.67 1.34 14.08
CA PHE A 25 6.93 0.16 14.48
C PHE A 25 7.73 -0.71 15.45
N ILE A 26 6.99 -1.54 16.18
CA ILE A 26 7.53 -2.65 16.94
C ILE A 26 6.96 -3.93 16.33
N ASP A 27 7.85 -4.88 16.08
CA ASP A 27 7.52 -6.19 15.54
C ASP A 27 7.76 -7.24 16.63
N PHE A 28 6.70 -7.93 17.03
CA PHE A 28 6.72 -8.96 18.05
C PHE A 28 6.69 -10.33 17.37
N PRO A 29 7.80 -11.09 17.36
CA PRO A 29 7.78 -12.48 16.89
C PRO A 29 6.83 -13.30 17.76
N LEU A 30 5.97 -14.09 17.13
CA LEU A 30 5.02 -14.95 17.84
C LEU A 30 5.48 -16.41 17.77
N TYR A 31 5.50 -17.07 18.93
CA TYR A 31 5.79 -18.50 19.05
C TYR A 31 4.61 -19.18 19.74
N LEU A 32 3.55 -19.40 18.98
CA LEU A 32 2.33 -20.00 19.48
C LEU A 32 2.35 -21.52 19.24
N LYS A 33 2.41 -22.29 20.32
CA LYS A 33 2.29 -23.75 20.26
C LYS A 33 0.98 -24.14 19.55
N ASN A 34 1.06 -25.00 18.54
CA ASN A 34 -0.03 -25.41 17.62
C ASN A 34 -0.46 -24.37 16.56
N TYR A 35 0.14 -23.19 16.51
CA TYR A 35 -0.21 -22.11 15.58
C TYR A 35 1.04 -21.46 14.98
N GLU A 36 1.99 -22.29 14.53
CA GLU A 36 3.30 -21.87 14.02
C GLU A 36 3.23 -21.00 12.75
N PHE A 37 2.08 -20.95 12.11
CA PHE A 37 1.82 -20.10 10.95
C PHE A 37 1.63 -18.61 11.30
N PHE A 38 1.44 -18.24 12.57
CA PHE A 38 1.47 -16.83 12.97
C PHE A 38 2.91 -16.41 13.24
N ASN A 39 3.50 -15.69 12.28
CA ASN A 39 4.91 -15.31 12.36
C ASN A 39 5.13 -14.17 13.36
N ASN A 40 4.27 -13.15 13.30
CA ASN A 40 4.44 -11.95 14.10
C ASN A 40 3.16 -11.18 14.37
N LEU A 41 3.26 -10.22 15.29
CA LEU A 41 2.35 -9.12 15.46
C LEU A 41 3.15 -7.82 15.33
N ARG A 42 2.82 -6.98 14.37
CA ARG A 42 3.42 -5.65 14.20
C ARG A 42 2.43 -4.57 14.61
N VAL A 43 2.89 -3.62 15.40
CA VAL A 43 2.15 -2.41 15.75
C VAL A 43 3.01 -1.20 15.40
N GLY A 44 2.43 -0.20 14.74
CA GLY A 44 3.22 0.97 14.33
C GLY A 44 2.40 2.23 14.15
N ILE A 45 3.14 3.34 14.05
CA ILE A 45 2.66 4.63 13.59
C ILE A 45 3.20 4.88 12.20
N LEU A 46 2.34 5.35 11.31
CA LEU A 46 2.63 5.54 9.89
C LEU A 46 2.13 6.92 9.49
N HIS A 47 3.07 7.77 9.10
CA HIS A 47 2.77 9.02 8.43
C HIS A 47 2.79 8.77 6.92
N GLU A 48 1.88 9.39 6.18
CA GLU A 48 1.93 9.41 4.73
C GLU A 48 1.57 10.81 4.23
N SER A 49 2.44 11.39 3.40
CA SER A 49 2.22 12.69 2.78
C SER A 49 2.83 12.75 1.38
N ASN A 50 2.38 13.71 0.58
CA ASN A 50 2.91 13.91 -0.77
C ASN A 50 3.98 15.02 -0.89
N GLY A 51 4.27 15.72 0.20
CA GLY A 51 5.30 16.77 0.26
C GLY A 51 5.00 18.00 -0.59
N LYS A 52 3.75 18.20 -1.03
CA LYS A 52 3.32 19.39 -1.76
C LYS A 52 2.83 20.47 -0.79
N GLY A 53 3.01 21.74 -1.16
CA GLY A 53 2.46 22.86 -0.40
C GLY A 53 0.97 23.11 -0.64
N ASP A 54 0.35 23.87 0.26
CA ASP A 54 -1.07 24.20 0.21
C ASP A 54 -1.46 25.25 -0.84
N GLU A 55 -0.49 25.96 -1.41
CA GLU A 55 -0.71 27.08 -2.34
C GLU A 55 -1.64 26.73 -3.52
N ASN A 56 -1.61 25.47 -3.96
CA ASN A 56 -2.43 24.95 -5.07
C ASN A 56 -3.48 23.92 -4.63
N LEU A 57 -3.76 23.79 -3.32
CA LEU A 57 -4.66 22.78 -2.75
C LEU A 57 -4.26 21.33 -3.13
N GLN A 58 -2.96 21.11 -3.33
CA GLN A 58 -2.40 19.82 -3.72
C GLN A 58 -1.76 19.06 -2.57
N SER A 59 -1.55 19.70 -1.40
CA SER A 59 -1.09 19.01 -0.21
C SER A 59 -2.05 17.86 0.14
N ARG A 60 -1.49 16.71 0.44
CA ARG A 60 -2.22 15.56 0.95
C ARG A 60 -1.40 14.92 2.05
N SER A 61 -2.04 14.64 3.17
CA SER A 61 -1.41 13.99 4.30
C SER A 61 -2.42 13.31 5.20
N TRP A 62 -1.95 12.30 5.92
CA TRP A 62 -2.71 11.65 6.99
C TRP A 62 -1.77 10.83 7.87
N ASN A 63 -2.20 10.64 9.11
CA ASN A 63 -1.47 9.91 10.13
C ASN A 63 -2.27 8.70 10.59
N ARG A 64 -1.60 7.56 10.80
CA ARG A 64 -2.25 6.31 11.18
C ARG A 64 -1.50 5.61 12.31
N ILE A 65 -2.26 4.97 13.18
CA ILE A 65 -1.77 3.84 14.00
C ILE A 65 -2.27 2.58 13.33
N TYR A 66 -1.43 1.57 13.19
CA TYR A 66 -1.81 0.32 12.56
C TYR A 66 -1.35 -0.90 13.35
N VAL A 67 -2.05 -2.02 13.09
CA VAL A 67 -1.65 -3.36 13.51
C VAL A 67 -1.70 -4.28 12.30
N SER A 68 -0.72 -5.15 12.17
CA SER A 68 -0.68 -6.18 11.14
C SER A 68 -0.09 -7.47 11.68
N THR A 69 -0.41 -8.58 11.05
CA THR A 69 0.22 -9.88 11.34
C THR A 69 0.59 -10.52 10.00
N ALA A 70 1.73 -11.19 9.95
CA ALA A 70 2.08 -12.06 8.83
C ALA A 70 1.73 -13.50 9.19
N ILE A 71 0.94 -14.13 8.34
CA ILE A 71 0.59 -15.54 8.42
C ILE A 71 1.21 -16.26 7.24
N LEU A 72 2.25 -17.04 7.50
CA LEU A 72 2.92 -17.87 6.50
C LEU A 72 2.51 -19.33 6.68
N TYR A 73 1.89 -19.89 5.65
CA TYR A 73 1.54 -21.31 5.61
C TYR A 73 1.99 -21.91 4.28
N ASN A 74 2.98 -22.79 4.33
CA ASN A 74 3.68 -23.32 3.15
C ASN A 74 4.23 -22.17 2.28
N LYS A 75 3.72 -22.05 1.05
CA LYS A 75 4.08 -21.00 0.08
C LYS A 75 3.10 -19.83 0.07
N PHE A 76 2.12 -19.79 0.98
CA PHE A 76 1.13 -18.71 1.05
C PHE A 76 1.42 -17.75 2.20
N LEU A 77 1.47 -16.47 1.88
CA LEU A 77 1.64 -15.38 2.83
C LEU A 77 0.36 -14.55 2.88
N PHE A 78 -0.26 -14.46 4.05
CA PHE A 78 -1.44 -13.64 4.28
C PHE A 78 -1.11 -12.54 5.29
N VAL A 79 -1.31 -11.28 4.91
CA VAL A 79 -0.97 -10.11 5.72
C VAL A 79 -2.16 -9.17 5.80
N PRO A 80 -3.05 -9.36 6.78
CA PRO A 80 -4.08 -8.38 7.09
C PRO A 80 -3.45 -7.21 7.87
N ARG A 81 -3.90 -6.00 7.56
CA ARG A 81 -3.51 -4.79 8.27
C ARG A 81 -4.76 -3.96 8.57
N LEU A 82 -4.92 -3.60 9.84
CA LEU A 82 -5.95 -2.68 10.31
C LEU A 82 -5.29 -1.35 10.69
N TRP A 83 -5.96 -0.23 10.43
CA TRP A 83 -5.49 1.07 10.88
C TRP A 83 -6.61 1.97 11.40
N TYR A 84 -6.20 2.82 12.33
CA TYR A 84 -6.97 3.95 12.81
C TYR A 84 -6.30 5.23 12.32
N ARG A 85 -7.06 6.09 11.62
CA ARG A 85 -6.60 7.43 11.25
C ARG A 85 -6.58 8.31 12.49
N ILE A 86 -5.43 8.87 12.81
CA ILE A 86 -5.28 9.88 13.86
C ILE A 86 -6.03 11.14 13.38
N PRO A 87 -7.03 11.63 14.14
CA PRO A 87 -7.80 12.81 13.74
C PRO A 87 -6.94 14.07 13.65
N GLU A 88 -7.21 14.88 12.63
CA GLU A 88 -6.57 16.18 12.41
C GLU A 88 -7.61 17.29 12.61
N SER A 89 -7.14 18.51 12.90
CA SER A 89 -8.04 19.66 13.01
C SER A 89 -8.67 19.94 11.64
N LYS A 90 -9.92 20.43 11.60
CA LYS A 90 -10.59 20.73 10.32
C LYS A 90 -9.83 21.74 9.45
N LYS A 91 -9.01 22.60 10.08
CA LYS A 91 -8.21 23.61 9.38
C LYS A 91 -6.99 22.99 8.70
N ASP A 92 -6.48 21.90 9.26
CA ASP A 92 -5.22 21.26 8.86
C ASP A 92 -5.46 19.89 8.19
N ASP A 93 -6.72 19.52 7.92
CA ASP A 93 -7.08 18.25 7.29
C ASP A 93 -7.15 18.41 5.77
N ASP A 94 -6.05 18.05 5.09
CA ASP A 94 -5.89 18.10 3.64
C ASP A 94 -6.86 17.20 2.86
N ASN A 95 -7.38 16.15 3.49
CA ASN A 95 -8.22 15.14 2.86
C ASN A 95 -9.21 14.54 3.86
N PRO A 96 -10.25 15.30 4.27
CA PRO A 96 -11.17 14.87 5.34
C PRO A 96 -11.95 13.60 5.02
N ALA A 97 -12.17 13.36 3.73
CA ALA A 97 -12.89 12.19 3.23
C ALA A 97 -11.99 10.96 2.97
N ILE A 98 -10.70 10.97 3.32
CA ILE A 98 -9.76 9.90 2.93
C ILE A 98 -10.21 8.50 3.36
N LEU A 99 -10.76 8.35 4.57
CA LEU A 99 -11.31 7.08 5.07
C LEU A 99 -12.51 6.57 4.26
N HIS A 100 -13.22 7.46 3.55
CA HIS A 100 -14.28 7.02 2.67
C HIS A 100 -13.75 6.19 1.50
N TYR A 101 -12.52 6.44 1.04
CA TYR A 101 -11.92 5.76 -0.11
C TYR A 101 -10.95 4.67 0.32
N MET A 102 -10.12 4.96 1.32
CA MET A 102 -9.09 4.05 1.81
C MET A 102 -9.63 3.01 2.79
N GLY A 103 -10.74 3.28 3.48
CA GLY A 103 -11.24 2.43 4.55
C GLY A 103 -10.29 2.38 5.75
N ASN A 104 -10.40 1.29 6.52
CA ASN A 104 -9.66 1.07 7.76
C ASN A 104 -8.82 -0.21 7.75
N PHE A 105 -8.73 -0.87 6.59
CA PHE A 105 -7.94 -2.08 6.45
C PHE A 105 -7.56 -2.35 5.00
N ASP A 106 -6.48 -3.10 4.86
CA ASP A 106 -6.13 -3.83 3.64
C ASP A 106 -5.65 -5.23 4.00
N VAL A 107 -5.63 -6.07 2.98
CA VAL A 107 -5.20 -7.46 3.07
C VAL A 107 -4.31 -7.73 1.88
N ASN A 108 -3.12 -8.27 2.14
CA ASN A 108 -2.28 -8.85 1.10
C ASN A 108 -2.35 -10.38 1.19
N LEU A 109 -2.53 -11.04 0.06
CA LEU A 109 -2.45 -12.49 -0.08
C LEU A 109 -1.45 -12.79 -1.19
N ALA A 110 -0.34 -13.43 -0.84
CA ALA A 110 0.71 -13.79 -1.77
C ALA A 110 0.93 -15.29 -1.84
N HIS A 111 1.29 -15.76 -3.03
CA HIS A 111 1.86 -17.09 -3.27
C HIS A 111 3.32 -16.91 -3.69
N LEU A 112 4.22 -17.55 -2.95
CA LEU A 112 5.68 -17.47 -3.10
C LEU A 112 6.16 -18.78 -3.73
N GLY A 113 6.24 -18.79 -5.07
CA GLY A 113 6.87 -19.85 -5.83
C GLY A 113 8.40 -19.84 -5.67
N ASP A 114 9.08 -20.77 -6.32
CA ASP A 114 10.54 -20.86 -6.22
C ASP A 114 11.22 -19.72 -7.01
N ASP A 115 10.75 -19.46 -8.24
CA ASP A 115 11.29 -18.40 -9.12
C ASP A 115 10.25 -17.30 -9.42
N TYR A 116 9.12 -17.29 -8.71
CA TYR A 116 8.05 -16.33 -8.98
C TYR A 116 7.23 -16.00 -7.74
N PHE A 117 6.54 -14.87 -7.77
CA PHE A 117 5.50 -14.57 -6.80
C PHE A 117 4.26 -14.00 -7.47
N ILE A 118 3.13 -14.19 -6.80
CA ILE A 118 1.86 -13.54 -7.11
C ILE A 118 1.40 -12.88 -5.81
N ASN A 119 1.08 -11.59 -5.83
CA ASN A 119 0.48 -10.89 -4.69
C ASN A 119 -0.84 -10.23 -5.10
N LEU A 120 -1.82 -10.34 -4.21
CA LEU A 120 -3.13 -9.72 -4.32
C LEU A 120 -3.34 -8.82 -3.11
N MET A 121 -3.43 -7.51 -3.34
CA MET A 121 -3.86 -6.54 -2.33
C MET A 121 -5.34 -6.23 -2.51
N LEU A 122 -6.10 -6.32 -1.43
CA LEU A 122 -7.51 -5.93 -1.35
C LEU A 122 -7.67 -4.84 -0.29
N ARG A 123 -8.35 -3.76 -0.65
CA ARG A 123 -8.71 -2.67 0.25
C ARG A 123 -10.19 -2.34 0.10
N ASN A 124 -10.89 -2.11 1.21
CA ASN A 124 -12.31 -1.75 1.17
C ASN A 124 -12.74 -0.85 2.34
N ASN A 125 -13.73 -0.01 2.11
CA ASN A 125 -14.30 0.87 3.15
C ASN A 125 -15.45 0.24 3.94
N LEU A 126 -15.90 -0.97 3.58
CA LEU A 126 -17.03 -1.73 4.15
C LEU A 126 -18.38 -0.98 4.21
N LYS A 127 -18.52 0.12 3.46
CA LYS A 127 -19.79 0.85 3.39
C LYS A 127 -20.68 0.20 2.33
N PHE A 128 -21.74 -0.49 2.77
CA PHE A 128 -22.64 -1.22 1.86
C PHE A 128 -23.33 -0.34 0.80
N ARG A 129 -23.69 0.90 1.13
CA ARG A 129 -24.44 1.79 0.21
C ARG A 129 -23.57 2.61 -0.74
N ASN A 130 -22.35 2.94 -0.35
CA ASN A 130 -21.41 3.73 -1.14
C ASN A 130 -20.01 3.15 -0.96
N ASN A 131 -19.83 1.96 -1.52
CA ASN A 131 -18.61 1.18 -1.35
C ASN A 131 -17.48 1.80 -2.17
N LYS A 132 -16.29 1.81 -1.58
CA LYS A 132 -15.02 2.21 -2.22
C LYS A 132 -13.96 1.21 -1.79
N GLY A 133 -13.00 0.99 -2.67
CA GLY A 133 -11.92 0.05 -2.43
C GLY A 133 -10.93 0.05 -3.57
N ALA A 134 -9.98 -0.87 -3.48
CA ALA A 134 -9.01 -1.12 -4.52
C ALA A 134 -8.61 -2.59 -4.52
N ILE A 135 -8.21 -3.05 -5.70
CA ILE A 135 -7.52 -4.29 -5.92
C ILE A 135 -6.20 -3.99 -6.63
N GLN A 136 -5.12 -4.64 -6.19
CA GLN A 136 -3.86 -4.65 -6.90
C GLN A 136 -3.40 -6.10 -7.07
N VAL A 137 -2.98 -6.46 -8.27
CA VAL A 137 -2.36 -7.75 -8.59
C VAL A 137 -0.94 -7.49 -9.03
N ASP A 138 0.00 -8.13 -8.36
CA ASP A 138 1.42 -8.06 -8.63
C ASP A 138 1.92 -9.44 -9.03
N LEU A 139 2.69 -9.51 -10.10
CA LEU A 139 3.35 -10.72 -10.58
C LEU A 139 4.84 -10.41 -10.71
N GLY A 140 5.67 -11.30 -10.17
CA GLY A 140 7.11 -11.24 -10.35
C GLY A 140 7.66 -12.58 -10.81
N TYR A 141 8.62 -12.58 -11.73
CA TYR A 141 9.37 -13.77 -12.15
C TYR A 141 10.87 -13.46 -12.13
N ASP A 142 11.67 -14.22 -11.37
CA ASP A 142 13.12 -14.08 -11.31
C ASP A 142 13.71 -14.56 -12.65
N ILE A 143 14.28 -13.62 -13.40
CA ILE A 143 14.78 -13.89 -14.76
C ILE A 143 16.17 -14.52 -14.70
N PHE A 144 16.92 -14.26 -13.64
CA PHE A 144 18.37 -14.51 -13.60
C PHE A 144 18.83 -15.25 -12.34
N ASN A 145 17.90 -15.70 -11.49
CA ASN A 145 18.14 -16.32 -10.19
C ASN A 145 19.10 -15.48 -9.32
N ASN A 146 18.96 -14.16 -9.41
CA ASN A 146 19.84 -13.19 -8.76
C ASN A 146 19.07 -12.13 -7.97
N GLY A 147 17.76 -12.35 -7.76
CA GLY A 147 16.90 -11.39 -7.07
C GLY A 147 16.36 -10.26 -7.94
N ILE A 148 16.58 -10.29 -9.27
CA ILE A 148 15.97 -9.35 -10.23
C ILE A 148 14.77 -10.02 -10.89
N TYR A 149 13.59 -9.52 -10.54
CA TYR A 149 12.32 -10.00 -11.06
C TYR A 149 11.86 -9.11 -12.22
N TRP A 150 11.42 -9.71 -13.32
CA TRP A 150 10.47 -9.02 -14.20
C TRP A 150 9.18 -8.84 -13.41
N TYR A 151 8.66 -7.61 -13.41
CA TYR A 151 7.53 -7.24 -12.59
C TYR A 151 6.38 -6.72 -13.43
N LEU A 152 5.17 -7.19 -13.14
CA LEU A 152 3.92 -6.71 -13.71
C LEU A 152 2.95 -6.37 -12.57
N GLN A 153 2.39 -5.17 -12.59
CA GLN A 153 1.40 -4.71 -11.62
C GLN A 153 0.16 -4.21 -12.34
N TYR A 154 -1.00 -4.68 -11.91
CA TYR A 154 -2.29 -4.13 -12.29
C TYR A 154 -3.00 -3.57 -11.06
N PHE A 155 -3.32 -2.28 -11.08
CA PHE A 155 -4.09 -1.60 -10.05
C PHE A 155 -5.47 -1.22 -10.60
N ASN A 156 -6.51 -1.41 -9.79
CA ASN A 156 -7.87 -0.98 -10.11
C ASN A 156 -8.60 -0.52 -8.84
N GLY A 157 -8.96 0.75 -8.76
CA GLY A 157 -9.73 1.30 -7.65
C GLY A 157 -9.32 2.72 -7.25
N TYR A 158 -9.50 3.05 -5.97
CA TYR A 158 -9.21 4.36 -5.38
C TYR A 158 -7.92 4.33 -4.53
N GLY A 159 -7.23 5.47 -4.41
CA GLY A 159 -6.09 5.55 -3.48
C GLY A 159 -4.83 4.86 -3.97
N GLU A 160 -4.58 4.90 -5.28
CA GLU A 160 -3.28 4.50 -5.83
C GLU A 160 -2.17 5.45 -5.37
N SER A 161 -2.45 6.75 -5.38
CA SER A 161 -1.61 7.82 -4.84
C SER A 161 -2.46 8.76 -3.99
N LEU A 162 -1.83 9.52 -3.10
CA LEU A 162 -2.53 10.47 -2.26
C LEU A 162 -3.26 11.55 -3.06
N ILE A 163 -2.64 12.13 -4.10
CA ILE A 163 -3.32 13.15 -4.92
C ILE A 163 -4.57 12.62 -5.63
N ASP A 164 -4.61 11.31 -5.91
CA ASP A 164 -5.74 10.63 -6.55
C ASP A 164 -6.54 9.76 -5.56
N TYR A 165 -6.46 10.04 -4.24
CA TYR A 165 -7.13 9.20 -3.23
C TYR A 165 -8.64 9.05 -3.45
N ASN A 166 -9.27 10.07 -4.05
CA ASN A 166 -10.69 10.14 -4.33
C ASN A 166 -11.04 9.86 -5.80
N LYS A 167 -10.09 9.42 -6.62
CA LYS A 167 -10.34 9.07 -8.03
C LYS A 167 -10.23 7.57 -8.24
N HIS A 168 -11.14 7.04 -9.05
CA HIS A 168 -11.07 5.66 -9.50
C HIS A 168 -10.18 5.58 -10.72
N LEU A 169 -9.14 4.74 -10.67
CA LEU A 169 -8.17 4.57 -11.74
C LEU A 169 -7.94 3.08 -12.02
N GLN A 170 -7.51 2.80 -13.26
CA GLN A 170 -6.98 1.52 -13.68
C GLN A 170 -5.60 1.76 -14.25
N ARG A 171 -4.60 1.02 -13.78
CA ARG A 171 -3.21 1.17 -14.25
C ARG A 171 -2.56 -0.19 -14.41
N LEU A 172 -1.97 -0.41 -15.57
CA LEU A 172 -1.05 -1.52 -15.84
C LEU A 172 0.37 -0.96 -15.87
N SER A 173 1.27 -1.55 -15.08
CA SER A 173 2.67 -1.17 -14.98
C SER A 173 3.54 -2.40 -15.19
N THR A 174 4.70 -2.25 -15.84
CA THR A 174 5.71 -3.30 -15.92
C THR A 174 7.10 -2.70 -15.73
N GLY A 175 8.03 -3.51 -15.25
CA GLY A 175 9.41 -3.09 -15.02
C GLY A 175 10.20 -4.18 -14.32
N PHE A 176 11.10 -3.76 -13.43
CA PHE A 176 11.93 -4.65 -12.65
C PHE A 176 11.70 -4.43 -11.16
N LEU A 177 11.70 -5.52 -10.39
CA LEU A 177 11.68 -5.50 -8.94
C LEU A 177 12.96 -6.17 -8.43
N ILE A 178 13.59 -5.56 -7.44
CA ILE A 178 14.79 -6.09 -6.79
C ILE A 178 14.38 -6.59 -5.41
N SER A 179 14.57 -7.88 -5.16
CA SER A 179 14.34 -8.51 -3.86
C SER A 179 15.52 -9.41 -3.55
N TYR A 180 16.18 -9.16 -2.42
CA TYR A 180 17.35 -9.90 -1.94
C TYR A 180 17.06 -10.59 -0.61
#